data_AF-H1Q2C9-F1
#
_entry.id   AF-H1Q2C9-F1
#
_cell.length_a   1.000
_cell.length_b   1.000
_cell.length_c   1.000
_cell.angle_alpha   90.00
_cell.angle_beta   90.00
_cell.angle_gamma   90.00
#
_symmetry.space_group_name_H-M   'P 1'
#
loop_
_entity.id
_entity.type
_entity.pdbx_description
1 polymer ?
#
loop_
_entity_poly.entity_id
_entity_poly.type
_entity_poly.pdbx_seq_one_letter_code
_entity_poly.pdbx_strand_id
1 'polypeptide(L)'
;MKLQEFLQAYAFEEIYPYIGLMFPKGRKLKIQFGRAYELLLSIEPIPSKKKIRYQLMQDPISKEIFCGADDNDFNSGWNVLLGKDVNKDSQADITNEEMVANCLLNVVLIGRHPKEFDEDFRQITESK
;
A
#
# COMPACT_ATOMS: atom_id res chain seq x y z
N MET A 1 -12.01 -5.75 6.37
CA MET A 1 -12.45 -4.70 5.42
C MET A 1 -11.73 -4.96 4.12
N LYS A 2 -12.39 -4.82 2.97
CA LYS A 2 -11.69 -4.96 1.70
C LYS A 2 -10.70 -3.82 1.50
N LEU A 3 -9.61 -4.07 0.79
CA LEU A 3 -8.59 -3.03 0.56
C LEU A 3 -9.19 -1.80 -0.14
N GLN A 4 -10.10 -1.99 -1.10
CA GLN A 4 -10.76 -0.85 -1.75
C GLN A 4 -11.57 -0.01 -0.76
N GLU A 5 -12.41 -0.65 0.05
CA GLU A 5 -13.19 0.02 1.10
C GLU A 5 -12.26 0.75 2.09
N PHE A 6 -11.12 0.14 2.40
CA PHE A 6 -10.15 0.70 3.32
C PHE A 6 -9.45 1.94 2.75
N LEU A 7 -9.17 1.97 1.45
CA LEU A 7 -8.66 3.16 0.77
C LEU A 7 -9.72 4.27 0.69
N GLN A 8 -10.98 3.92 0.42
CA GLN A 8 -12.10 4.87 0.32
C GLN A 8 -12.45 5.56 1.65
N ALA A 9 -12.07 4.95 2.78
CA ALA A 9 -12.36 5.47 4.11
C ALA A 9 -11.48 6.67 4.53
N TYR A 10 -10.45 7.02 3.77
CA TYR A 10 -9.49 8.09 4.11
C TYR A 10 -9.26 9.00 2.91
N ALA A 11 -9.11 10.30 3.12
CA ALA A 11 -8.63 11.21 2.10
C ALA A 11 -7.13 11.00 1.85
N PHE A 12 -6.69 11.23 0.61
CA PHE A 12 -5.28 11.10 0.24
C PHE A 12 -4.37 11.99 1.12
N GLU A 13 -4.81 13.21 1.42
CA GLU A 13 -4.13 14.17 2.29
C GLU A 13 -3.85 13.64 3.70
N GLU A 14 -4.72 12.78 4.23
CA GLU A 14 -4.58 12.20 5.57
C GLU A 14 -3.50 11.12 5.60
N ILE A 15 -3.39 10.32 4.53
CA ILE A 15 -2.49 9.16 4.48
C ILE A 15 -1.13 9.48 3.85
N TYR A 16 -1.04 10.47 2.97
CA TYR A 16 0.21 10.81 2.26
C TYR A 16 1.40 11.14 3.18
N PRO A 17 1.23 11.86 4.30
CA PRO A 17 2.34 12.11 5.24
C PRO A 17 3.01 10.82 5.73
N TYR A 18 2.24 9.76 5.98
CA TYR A 18 2.75 8.48 6.43
C TYR A 18 3.57 7.75 5.36
N ILE A 19 3.21 7.90 4.07
CA ILE A 19 4.06 7.44 2.96
C ILE A 19 5.44 8.09 3.04
N GLY A 20 5.51 9.38 3.35
CA GLY A 20 6.77 10.10 3.52
C GLY A 20 7.58 9.68 4.75
N LEU A 21 6.95 9.05 5.75
CA LEU A 21 7.64 8.46 6.90
C LEU A 21 8.24 7.09 6.54
N MET A 22 7.46 6.23 5.86
CA MET A 22 7.87 4.88 5.46
C MET A 22 8.81 4.86 4.25
N PHE A 23 8.60 5.76 3.30
CA PHE A 23 9.38 5.88 2.07
C PHE A 23 9.82 7.36 1.90
N PRO A 24 10.95 7.77 2.50
CA PRO A 24 11.37 9.18 2.52
C PRO A 24 11.48 9.85 1.14
N LYS A 25 11.81 9.09 0.09
CA LYS A 25 11.82 9.57 -1.30
C LYS A 25 10.43 9.98 -1.79
N GLY A 26 9.39 9.32 -1.27
CA GLY A 26 7.98 9.58 -1.53
C GLY A 26 7.51 10.99 -1.19
N ARG A 27 8.22 11.72 -0.31
CA ARG A 27 7.87 13.09 0.10
C ARG A 27 7.81 14.11 -1.04
N LYS A 28 8.47 13.84 -2.17
CA LYS A 28 8.46 14.70 -3.36
C LYS A 28 7.54 14.17 -4.46
N LEU A 29 6.88 13.05 -4.22
CA LEU A 29 6.12 12.29 -5.22
C LEU A 29 4.61 12.38 -4.99
N LYS A 30 4.11 13.50 -4.42
CA LYS A 30 2.69 13.68 -4.07
C LYS A 30 1.79 13.46 -5.29
N ILE A 31 2.20 13.97 -6.45
CA ILE A 31 1.42 13.88 -7.69
C ILE A 31 1.28 12.42 -8.12
N GLN A 32 2.39 11.66 -8.12
CA GLN A 32 2.43 10.27 -8.58
C GLN A 32 1.63 9.36 -7.64
N PHE A 33 1.80 9.52 -6.32
CA PHE A 33 1.01 8.77 -5.35
C PHE A 33 -0.47 9.18 -5.34
N GLY A 34 -0.78 10.45 -5.61
CA GLY A 34 -2.16 10.92 -5.75
C GLY A 34 -2.86 10.29 -6.94
N ARG A 35 -2.18 10.23 -8.10
CA ARG A 35 -2.69 9.52 -9.29
C ARG A 35 -2.87 8.03 -9.05
N ALA A 36 -1.93 7.39 -8.37
CA ALA A 36 -2.06 5.99 -7.98
C ALA A 36 -3.32 5.77 -7.13
N TYR A 37 -3.54 6.63 -6.14
CA TYR A 37 -4.70 6.57 -5.26
C TYR A 37 -6.01 6.73 -6.05
N GLU A 38 -6.11 7.75 -6.91
CA GLU A 38 -7.29 7.98 -7.76
C GLU A 38 -7.59 6.78 -8.68
N LEU A 39 -6.55 6.22 -9.32
CA LEU A 39 -6.68 5.03 -10.15
C LEU A 39 -7.19 3.83 -9.35
N LEU A 40 -6.62 3.58 -8.16
CA LEU A 40 -7.06 2.49 -7.28
C LEU A 40 -8.52 2.61 -6.86
N LEU A 41 -9.02 3.83 -6.63
CA LEU A 41 -10.43 4.07 -6.33
C LEU A 41 -11.36 3.77 -7.53
N SER A 42 -10.86 3.93 -8.75
CA SER A 42 -11.64 3.72 -9.98
C SER A 42 -11.70 2.27 -10.48
N ILE A 43 -10.78 1.41 -10.03
CA ILE A 43 -10.67 0.02 -10.49
C ILE A 43 -11.77 -0.84 -9.86
N GLU A 44 -12.46 -1.63 -10.70
CA GLU A 44 -13.36 -2.67 -10.21
C GLU A 44 -12.58 -3.84 -9.58
N PRO A 45 -12.83 -4.19 -8.31
CA PRO A 45 -12.07 -5.23 -7.61
C PRO A 45 -12.49 -6.62 -8.08
N ILE A 46 -11.51 -7.52 -8.22
CA ILE A 46 -11.77 -8.96 -8.39
C ILE A 46 -11.77 -9.61 -7.01
N PRO A 47 -12.85 -10.35 -6.63
CA PRO A 47 -12.90 -11.04 -5.35
C PRO A 47 -11.71 -11.96 -5.12
N SER A 48 -11.08 -11.83 -3.95
CA SER A 48 -9.95 -12.65 -3.53
C SER A 48 -10.20 -13.28 -2.16
N LYS A 49 -9.80 -14.55 -2.01
CA LYS A 49 -9.78 -15.25 -0.72
C LYS A 49 -8.46 -15.01 0.04
N LYS A 50 -7.45 -14.45 -0.62
CA LYS A 50 -6.18 -14.07 0.01
C LYS A 50 -6.37 -12.79 0.82
N LYS A 51 -5.52 -12.61 1.83
CA LYS A 51 -5.58 -11.49 2.77
C LYS A 51 -4.26 -10.74 2.77
N ILE A 52 -4.28 -9.50 3.24
CA ILE A 52 -3.11 -8.73 3.63
C ILE A 52 -3.16 -8.69 5.16
N ARG A 53 -2.17 -9.29 5.82
CA ARG A 53 -2.15 -9.39 7.28
C ARG A 53 -1.03 -8.53 7.87
N TYR A 54 -1.41 -7.50 8.62
CA TYR A 54 -0.49 -6.73 9.43
C TYR A 54 -0.21 -7.45 10.75
N GLN A 55 1.06 -7.69 11.01
CA GLN A 55 1.56 -8.44 12.16
C GLN A 55 2.91 -7.87 12.62
N LEU A 56 3.35 -8.26 13.82
CA LEU A 56 4.74 -8.04 14.22
C LEU A 56 5.64 -8.95 13.39
N MET A 57 6.61 -8.34 12.74
CA MET A 57 7.60 -9.00 11.90
C MET A 57 8.98 -8.72 12.46
N GLN A 58 9.91 -9.65 12.25
CA GLN A 58 11.30 -9.46 12.60
C GLN A 58 12.12 -9.44 11.31
N ASP A 59 12.89 -8.36 11.11
CA ASP A 59 13.82 -8.29 10.00
C ASP A 59 14.89 -9.39 10.16
N PRO A 60 15.14 -10.22 9.14
CA PRO A 60 16.02 -11.36 9.28
C PRO A 60 17.49 -10.96 9.52
N ILE A 61 17.89 -9.74 9.13
CA ILE A 61 19.27 -9.25 9.16
C ILE A 61 19.53 -8.46 10.44
N SER A 62 18.84 -7.33 10.62
CA SER A 62 18.98 -6.40 11.74
C SER A 62 18.36 -6.92 13.04
N LYS A 63 17.46 -7.92 12.95
CA LYS A 63 16.64 -8.43 14.06
C LYS A 63 15.67 -7.41 14.65
N GLU A 64 15.53 -6.24 14.03
CA GLU A 64 14.55 -5.25 14.41
C GLU A 64 13.13 -5.81 14.27
N ILE A 65 12.30 -5.51 15.26
CA ILE A 65 10.88 -5.87 15.25
C ILE A 65 10.10 -4.67 14.76
N PHE A 66 9.24 -4.88 13.77
CA PHE A 66 8.41 -3.85 13.17
C PHE A 66 7.01 -4.37 12.85
N CYS A 67 6.03 -3.47 12.72
CA CYS A 67 4.70 -3.81 12.24
C CYS A 67 4.66 -3.73 10.71
N GLY A 68 4.23 -4.81 10.05
CA GLY A 68 4.17 -4.86 8.60
C GLY A 68 3.32 -6.02 8.08
N ALA A 69 3.23 -6.14 6.77
CA ALA A 69 2.62 -7.27 6.07
C ALA A 69 3.65 -7.90 5.12
N ASP A 70 3.46 -9.17 4.77
CA ASP A 70 4.37 -9.89 3.88
C ASP A 70 4.30 -9.32 2.45
N ASP A 71 5.45 -9.05 1.81
CA ASP A 71 5.51 -8.53 0.44
C ASP A 71 4.75 -9.43 -0.56
N ASN A 72 4.68 -10.75 -0.30
CA ASN A 72 3.93 -11.68 -1.13
C ASN A 72 2.41 -11.41 -1.09
N ASP A 73 1.91 -10.77 -0.03
CA ASP A 73 0.51 -10.33 0.04
C ASP A 73 0.23 -9.20 -0.96
N PHE A 74 1.25 -8.54 -1.51
CA PHE A 74 1.11 -7.49 -2.53
C PHE A 74 1.50 -7.93 -3.94
N ASN A 75 2.05 -9.13 -4.12
CA ASN A 75 2.46 -9.67 -5.42
C ASN A 75 1.26 -10.13 -6.30
N SER A 76 0.40 -9.21 -6.72
CA SER A 76 -0.75 -9.45 -7.59
C SER A 76 -1.09 -8.20 -8.41
N GLY A 77 -2.01 -8.32 -9.38
CA GLY A 77 -2.56 -7.14 -10.07
C GLY A 77 -3.40 -6.27 -9.14
N TRP A 78 -3.40 -4.94 -9.36
CA TRP A 78 -4.13 -3.98 -8.50
C TRP A 78 -5.60 -4.36 -8.29
N ASN A 79 -6.30 -4.76 -9.35
CA ASN A 79 -7.69 -5.25 -9.28
C ASN A 79 -7.87 -6.46 -8.33
N VAL A 80 -6.91 -7.39 -8.28
CA VAL A 80 -6.95 -8.53 -7.34
C VAL A 80 -6.60 -8.10 -5.92
N LEU A 81 -5.67 -7.16 -5.77
CA LEU A 81 -5.27 -6.63 -4.46
C LEU A 81 -6.44 -5.91 -3.78
N LEU A 82 -7.17 -5.08 -4.53
CA LEU A 82 -8.33 -4.32 -4.05
C LEU A 82 -9.44 -5.22 -3.47
N GLY A 83 -9.58 -6.46 -3.97
CA GLY A 83 -10.53 -7.45 -3.47
C GLY A 83 -10.06 -8.29 -2.27
N LYS A 84 -8.82 -8.10 -1.79
CA LYS A 84 -8.30 -8.77 -0.59
C LYS A 84 -8.86 -8.14 0.68
N ASP A 85 -9.03 -8.95 1.72
CA ASP A 85 -9.27 -8.45 3.06
C ASP A 85 -7.97 -7.95 3.69
N VAL A 86 -8.04 -6.77 4.32
CA VAL A 86 -6.96 -6.23 5.16
C VAL A 86 -7.30 -6.51 6.61
N ASN A 87 -6.34 -7.12 7.31
CA ASN A 87 -6.46 -7.56 8.69
C ASN A 87 -5.29 -7.03 9.52
N LYS A 88 -5.57 -6.68 10.77
CA LYS A 88 -4.57 -6.33 11.78
C LYS A 88 -4.59 -7.37 12.90
N ASP A 89 -3.46 -8.00 13.17
CA ASP A 89 -3.31 -8.89 14.32
C ASP A 89 -3.28 -8.06 15.62
N SER A 90 -3.76 -8.64 16.72
CA SER A 90 -3.97 -7.91 17.99
C SER A 90 -2.71 -7.36 18.63
N GLN A 91 -1.54 -7.87 18.25
CA GLN A 91 -0.23 -7.42 18.75
C GLN A 91 0.41 -6.36 17.85
N ALA A 92 -0.15 -6.08 16.68
CA ALA A 92 0.39 -5.08 15.76
C ALA A 92 -0.03 -3.68 16.23
N ASP A 93 0.93 -2.96 16.82
CA ASP A 93 0.78 -1.56 17.19
C ASP A 93 0.99 -0.68 15.94
N ILE A 94 -0.07 -0.56 15.14
CA ILE A 94 -0.12 0.27 13.94
C ILE A 94 -1.52 0.86 13.81
N THR A 95 -1.58 2.15 13.49
CA THR A 95 -2.83 2.88 13.26
C THR A 95 -3.46 2.49 11.92
N ASN A 96 -4.72 2.82 11.72
CA ASN A 96 -5.37 2.51 10.45
C ASN A 96 -4.82 3.39 9.31
N GLU A 97 -4.50 4.65 9.60
CA GLU A 97 -3.90 5.61 8.69
C GLU A 97 -2.54 5.10 8.19
N GLU A 98 -1.69 4.60 9.09
CA GLU A 98 -0.42 3.97 8.75
C GLU A 98 -0.62 2.70 7.91
N MET A 99 -1.61 1.87 8.24
CA MET A 99 -1.93 0.68 7.45
C MET A 99 -2.41 1.03 6.05
N VAL A 100 -3.30 2.01 5.88
CA VAL A 100 -3.79 2.44 4.56
C VAL A 100 -2.65 3.03 3.73
N ALA A 101 -1.83 3.89 4.34
CA ALA A 101 -0.65 4.44 3.69
C ALA A 101 0.34 3.35 3.26
N ASN A 102 0.58 2.34 4.12
CA ASN A 102 1.44 1.22 3.82
C ASN A 102 0.85 0.32 2.72
N CYS A 103 -0.46 0.09 2.73
CA CYS A 103 -1.15 -0.63 1.66
C CYS A 103 -1.00 0.10 0.32
N LEU A 104 -1.26 1.42 0.27
CA LEU A 104 -1.07 2.22 -0.94
C LEU A 104 0.37 2.14 -1.45
N LEU A 105 1.34 2.31 -0.54
CA LEU A 105 2.76 2.21 -0.87
C LEU A 105 3.13 0.85 -1.48
N ASN A 106 2.73 -0.25 -0.84
CA ASN A 106 3.08 -1.59 -1.29
C ASN A 106 2.33 -2.04 -2.54
N VAL A 107 1.07 -1.61 -2.71
CA VAL A 107 0.34 -1.80 -3.97
C VAL A 107 1.07 -1.11 -5.13
N VAL A 108 1.56 0.10 -4.90
CA VAL A 108 2.31 0.87 -5.90
C VAL A 108 3.68 0.24 -6.22
N LEU A 109 4.43 -0.18 -5.20
CA LEU A 109 5.80 -0.65 -5.38
C LEU A 109 5.93 -2.13 -5.77
N ILE A 110 5.02 -2.98 -5.31
CA ILE A 110 5.07 -4.44 -5.48
C ILE A 110 3.96 -4.94 -6.41
N GLY A 111 2.79 -4.31 -6.36
CA GLY A 111 1.64 -4.68 -7.17
C GLY A 111 1.85 -4.42 -8.66
N ARG A 112 1.26 -5.28 -9.50
CA ARG A 112 1.24 -5.07 -10.96
C ARG A 112 0.18 -4.02 -11.30
N HIS A 113 0.64 -2.82 -11.64
CA HIS A 113 -0.19 -1.67 -11.99
C HIS A 113 -0.72 -1.76 -13.44
N PRO A 114 -1.81 -1.02 -13.77
CA PRO A 114 -2.24 -0.85 -15.16
C PRO A 114 -1.22 -0.04 -15.97
N LYS A 115 -1.27 -0.19 -17.30
CA LYS A 115 -0.34 0.49 -18.24
C LYS A 115 -0.38 2.02 -18.14
N GLU A 116 -1.54 2.59 -17.82
CA GLU A 116 -1.70 4.03 -17.68
C GLU A 116 -0.87 4.63 -16.53
N PHE A 117 -0.42 3.78 -15.59
CA PHE A 117 0.44 4.18 -14.48
C PHE A 117 1.95 4.00 -14.77
N ASP A 118 2.34 3.48 -15.95
CA ASP A 118 3.75 3.17 -16.28
C ASP A 118 4.69 4.38 -16.11
N GLU A 119 4.24 5.58 -16.48
CA GLU A 119 5.05 6.81 -16.40
C GLU A 119 5.24 7.28 -14.95
N ASP A 120 4.16 7.31 -14.16
CA ASP A 120 4.23 7.68 -12.75
C ASP A 120 5.05 6.65 -11.95
N PHE A 121 4.91 5.35 -12.24
CA PHE A 121 5.72 4.29 -11.64
C PHE A 121 7.21 4.45 -11.95
N ARG A 122 7.55 4.80 -13.20
CA ARG A 122 8.94 5.11 -13.57
C ARG A 122 9.49 6.27 -12.75
N GLN A 123 8.73 7.36 -12.61
CA GLN A 123 9.15 8.51 -11.81
C GLN A 123 9.34 8.15 -10.33
N ILE A 124 8.50 7.28 -9.77
CA ILE A 124 8.64 6.79 -8.40
C ILE A 124 9.95 6.00 -8.24
N THR A 125 10.20 5.04 -9.12
CA THR A 125 11.31 4.08 -9.00
C THR A 125 12.66 4.64 -9.42
N GLU A 126 12.69 5.60 -10.35
CA GLU A 126 13.92 6.25 -10.82
C GLU A 126 14.26 7.54 -10.07
N SER A 127 13.39 7.99 -9.15
CA SER A 127 13.69 9.16 -8.31
C SER A 127 14.95 8.93 -7.45
N LYS A 128 15.99 9.73 -7.72
CA LYS A 128 17.26 9.71 -6.98
C LYS A 128 17.08 10.20 -5.54
#